data_AF-A0A1I6W550-F1
#
_entry.id   AF-A0A1I6W550-F1
#
_cell.length_a   1.000
_cell.length_b   1.000
_cell.length_c   1.000
_cell.angle_alpha   90.00
_cell.angle_beta   90.00
_cell.angle_gamma   90.00
#
_symmetry.space_group_name_H-M   'P 1'
#
loop_
_entity.id
_entity.type
_entity.pdbx_description
1 polymer ?
#
loop_
_entity_poly.entity_id
_entity_poly.type
_entity_poly.pdbx_seq_one_letter_code
_entity_poly.pdbx_strand_id
1 'polypeptide(L)'
;MTDLSHDPDFFALLTGSYARRLGEPLVPADADADWLYAAAPFAVLAHDGGADPRFVYANRTAQACFGYAWDELVGLPSRLSAEAPERAERQRLLDAVTRDGFSRGYRGLRIAKDGRRFWIDEAVVWQLDRDGATVGQAATFAQWRDA
;
A
#
# COMPACT_ATOMS: atom_id res chain seq x y z
N MET A 1 6.40 12.62 14.31
CA MET A 1 6.38 12.04 12.96
C MET A 1 5.58 12.97 12.08
N THR A 2 6.07 13.33 10.89
CA THR A 2 5.32 14.22 9.98
C THR A 2 4.06 13.52 9.50
N ASP A 3 2.93 14.21 9.51
CA ASP A 3 1.67 13.68 8.99
C ASP A 3 1.72 13.68 7.45
N LEU A 4 1.73 12.48 6.87
CA LEU A 4 1.82 12.28 5.41
C LEU A 4 0.45 12.17 4.73
N SER A 5 -0.66 12.25 5.48
CA SER A 5 -2.01 12.02 4.94
C SER A 5 -2.35 12.99 3.79
N HIS A 6 -1.97 14.25 3.95
CA HIS A 6 -2.24 15.33 2.98
C HIS A 6 -0.94 15.91 2.38
N ASP A 7 0.17 15.19 2.49
CA ASP A 7 1.49 15.70 2.11
C ASP A 7 1.70 15.61 0.58
N PRO A 8 1.90 16.75 -0.12
CA PRO A 8 2.03 16.75 -1.58
C PRO A 8 3.32 16.08 -2.07
N ASP A 9 4.41 16.14 -1.31
CA ASP A 9 5.69 15.52 -1.68
C ASP A 9 5.60 13.99 -1.59
N PHE A 10 4.91 13.48 -0.57
CA PHE A 10 4.64 12.06 -0.40
C PHE A 10 3.64 11.56 -1.44
N PHE A 11 2.61 12.34 -1.76
CA PHE A 11 1.71 12.05 -2.88
C PHE A 11 2.50 11.93 -4.19
N ALA A 12 3.40 12.87 -4.49
CA ALA A 12 4.24 12.83 -5.68
C ALA A 12 5.20 11.64 -5.69
N LEU A 13 5.78 11.28 -4.54
CA LEU A 13 6.59 10.06 -4.39
C LEU A 13 5.77 8.82 -4.72
N LEU A 14 4.60 8.67 -4.09
CA LEU A 14 3.75 7.48 -4.19
C LEU A 14 3.24 7.28 -5.61
N THR A 15 2.61 8.30 -6.17
CA THR A 15 2.02 8.27 -7.52
C THR A 15 3.08 8.27 -8.60
N GLY A 16 4.18 9.01 -8.42
CA GLY A 16 5.29 9.07 -9.37
C GLY A 16 6.05 7.76 -9.47
N SER A 17 6.31 7.07 -8.35
CA SER A 17 6.91 5.74 -8.37
C SER A 17 6.00 4.71 -9.02
N TYR A 18 4.69 4.77 -8.74
CA TYR A 18 3.72 3.92 -9.42
C TYR A 18 3.81 4.14 -10.94
N ALA A 19 3.66 5.38 -11.41
CA ALA A 19 3.63 5.68 -12.84
C ALA A 19 4.90 5.25 -13.59
N ARG A 20 6.09 5.48 -13.01
CA ARG A 20 7.36 5.06 -13.62
C ARG A 20 7.48 3.55 -13.76
N ARG A 21 7.00 2.79 -12.78
CA ARG A 21 7.15 1.32 -12.75
C ARG A 21 6.08 0.61 -13.56
N LEU A 22 4.86 1.14 -13.52
CA LEU A 22 3.69 0.50 -14.08
C LEU A 22 3.29 1.02 -15.46
N GLY A 23 3.85 2.15 -15.87
CA GLY A 23 3.59 2.77 -17.17
C GLY A 23 2.22 3.46 -17.28
N GLU A 24 1.50 3.60 -16.16
CA GLU A 24 0.16 4.18 -16.11
C GLU A 24 -0.03 4.97 -14.80
N PRO A 25 -0.88 6.00 -14.77
CA PRO A 25 -1.12 6.78 -13.56
C PRO A 25 -1.93 5.99 -12.53
N LEU A 26 -1.61 6.15 -11.23
CA LEU A 26 -2.40 5.58 -10.13
C LEU A 26 -3.74 6.32 -9.92
N VAL A 27 -3.76 7.63 -10.18
CA VAL A 27 -4.85 8.54 -9.85
C VAL A 27 -5.26 9.37 -11.09
N PRO A 28 -6.47 9.94 -11.11
CA PRO A 28 -6.87 10.92 -12.13
C PRO A 28 -5.91 12.11 -12.23
N ALA A 29 -5.85 12.77 -13.39
CA ALA A 29 -4.90 13.85 -13.66
C ALA A 29 -5.09 15.10 -12.77
N ASP A 30 -6.29 15.31 -12.26
CA ASP A 30 -6.69 16.42 -11.39
C ASP A 30 -6.71 16.04 -9.90
N ALA A 31 -6.35 14.81 -9.56
CA ALA A 31 -6.27 14.35 -8.18
C ALA A 31 -5.01 14.87 -7.48
N ASP A 32 -5.14 15.13 -6.18
CA ASP A 32 -4.07 15.56 -5.28
C ASP A 32 -3.99 14.65 -4.03
N ALA A 33 -3.15 15.06 -3.07
CA ALA A 33 -3.00 14.35 -1.80
C ALA A 33 -4.32 14.25 -1.03
N ASP A 34 -5.11 15.33 -1.00
CA ASP A 34 -6.39 15.39 -0.30
C ASP A 34 -7.38 14.40 -0.90
N TRP A 35 -7.49 14.36 -2.23
CA TRP A 35 -8.34 13.41 -2.93
C TRP A 35 -7.90 11.97 -2.70
N LEU A 36 -6.59 11.68 -2.83
CA LEU A 36 -6.07 10.32 -2.65
C LEU A 36 -6.32 9.81 -1.23
N TYR A 37 -6.20 10.69 -0.24
CA TYR A 37 -6.43 10.36 1.15
C TYR A 37 -7.91 10.19 1.47
N ALA A 38 -8.76 11.15 1.09
CA ALA A 38 -10.13 11.25 1.57
C ALA A 38 -11.16 10.54 0.68
N ALA A 39 -10.96 10.53 -0.64
CA ALA A 39 -12.00 10.22 -1.62
C ALA A 39 -11.68 9.06 -2.58
N ALA A 40 -10.42 8.61 -2.66
CA ALA A 40 -10.05 7.53 -3.57
C ALA A 40 -10.86 6.24 -3.29
N PRO A 41 -11.56 5.66 -4.29
CA PRO A 41 -12.44 4.51 -4.12
C PRO A 41 -11.68 3.17 -3.99
N PHE A 42 -10.38 3.22 -3.80
CA PHE A 42 -9.48 2.09 -3.64
C PHE A 42 -8.56 2.34 -2.45
N ALA A 43 -8.11 1.26 -1.82
CA ALA A 43 -7.20 1.32 -0.68
C ALA A 43 -5.78 1.59 -1.16
N VAL A 44 -5.07 2.49 -0.47
CA VAL A 44 -3.64 2.71 -0.64
C VAL A 44 -2.95 2.68 0.71
N LEU A 45 -1.89 1.88 0.80
CA LEU A 45 -1.03 1.73 1.98
C LEU A 45 0.42 1.92 1.56
N ALA A 46 1.26 2.45 2.46
CA ALA A 46 2.69 2.46 2.27
C ALA A 46 3.43 2.22 3.59
N HIS A 47 4.59 1.57 3.51
CA HIS A 47 5.50 1.39 4.63
C HIS A 47 6.92 1.86 4.29
N ASP A 48 7.71 2.15 5.33
CA ASP A 48 9.11 2.52 5.20
C ASP A 48 10.01 1.36 4.72
N GLY A 49 11.28 1.64 4.44
CA GLY A 49 12.29 0.64 4.07
C GLY A 49 13.05 0.04 5.26
N GLY A 50 12.49 0.11 6.48
CA GLY A 50 13.16 -0.39 7.69
C GLY A 50 13.29 -1.92 7.73
N ALA A 51 14.12 -2.43 8.65
CA ALA A 51 14.31 -3.89 8.81
C ALA A 51 13.03 -4.62 9.28
N ASP A 52 12.16 -3.94 10.05
CA ASP A 52 10.78 -4.36 10.36
C ASP A 52 9.85 -3.24 9.85
N PRO A 53 9.46 -3.26 8.56
CA PRO A 53 8.81 -2.13 7.92
C PRO A 53 7.52 -1.71 8.60
N ARG A 54 7.36 -0.41 8.83
CA ARG A 54 6.17 0.17 9.49
C ARG A 54 5.36 1.00 8.52
N PHE A 55 4.04 0.94 8.64
CA PHE A 55 3.18 1.79 7.83
C PHE A 55 3.47 3.26 8.09
N VAL A 56 3.59 4.03 7.02
CA VAL A 56 3.79 5.48 7.04
C VAL A 56 2.59 6.21 6.43
N TYR A 57 1.73 5.50 5.71
CA TYR A 57 0.56 6.07 5.06
C TYR A 57 -0.55 5.03 4.87
N ALA A 58 -1.79 5.49 5.04
CA ALA A 58 -3.00 4.75 4.71
C ALA A 58 -4.16 5.70 4.41
N ASN A 59 -4.71 5.63 3.21
CA ASN A 59 -5.88 6.45 2.88
C ASN A 59 -7.15 5.98 3.64
N ARG A 60 -8.22 6.79 3.59
CA ARG A 60 -9.47 6.49 4.31
C ARG A 60 -10.10 5.16 3.91
N THR A 61 -9.98 4.77 2.64
CA THR A 61 -10.46 3.47 2.16
C THR A 61 -9.69 2.32 2.79
N ALA A 62 -8.36 2.41 2.86
CA ALA A 62 -7.54 1.42 3.57
C ALA A 62 -7.87 1.37 5.07
N GLN A 63 -7.98 2.53 5.73
CA GLN A 63 -8.37 2.63 7.14
C GLN A 63 -9.71 1.92 7.41
N ALA A 64 -10.71 2.14 6.55
CA ALA A 64 -12.01 1.49 6.66
C ALA A 64 -11.93 -0.03 6.44
N CYS A 65 -11.17 -0.49 5.44
CA CYS A 65 -11.00 -1.91 5.17
C CYS A 65 -10.37 -2.66 6.36
N PHE A 66 -9.33 -2.08 6.96
CA PHE A 66 -8.57 -2.68 8.05
C PHE A 66 -9.11 -2.34 9.45
N GLY A 67 -10.05 -1.39 9.58
CA GLY A 67 -10.66 -1.02 10.86
C GLY A 67 -9.73 -0.25 11.82
N TYR A 68 -8.71 0.43 11.30
CA TYR A 68 -7.80 1.26 12.09
C TYR A 68 -7.99 2.74 11.78
N ALA A 69 -7.88 3.60 12.79
CA ALA A 69 -7.66 5.03 12.57
C ALA A 69 -6.22 5.30 12.10
N TRP A 70 -5.99 6.50 11.56
CA TRP A 70 -4.66 6.92 11.05
C TRP A 70 -3.54 6.75 12.08
N ASP A 71 -3.76 7.26 13.29
CA ASP A 71 -2.83 7.23 14.42
C ASP A 71 -2.57 5.83 14.99
N GLU A 72 -3.45 4.87 14.68
CA GLU A 72 -3.29 3.48 15.08
C GLU A 72 -2.57 2.64 14.01
N LEU A 73 -2.81 2.95 12.73
CA LEU A 73 -2.22 2.20 11.63
C LEU A 73 -0.81 2.70 11.30
N VAL A 74 -0.60 4.01 11.29
CA VAL A 74 0.70 4.61 11.02
C VAL A 74 1.64 4.32 12.19
N GLY A 75 2.77 3.69 11.89
CA GLY A 75 3.72 3.15 12.86
C GLY A 75 3.51 1.67 13.17
N LEU A 76 2.38 1.06 12.79
CA LEU A 76 2.17 -0.38 12.96
C LEU A 76 3.14 -1.18 12.08
N PRO A 77 3.80 -2.24 12.60
CA PRO A 77 4.57 -3.15 11.77
C PRO A 77 3.69 -3.77 10.68
N SER A 78 4.07 -3.58 9.42
CA SER A 78 3.27 -3.98 8.25
C SER A 78 2.91 -5.46 8.23
N ARG A 79 3.78 -6.32 8.76
CA ARG A 79 3.55 -7.76 8.90
C ARG A 79 2.34 -8.14 9.77
N LEU A 80 1.80 -7.22 10.57
CA LEU A 80 0.64 -7.49 11.44
C LEU A 80 -0.70 -7.34 10.71
N SER A 81 -0.73 -6.72 9.53
CA SER A 81 -1.97 -6.55 8.75
C SER A 81 -2.21 -7.66 7.73
N ALA A 82 -1.32 -8.66 7.67
CA ALA A 82 -1.39 -9.75 6.69
C ALA A 82 -1.24 -11.09 7.38
N GLU A 83 -2.07 -12.06 7.00
CA GLU A 83 -1.72 -13.45 7.29
C GLU A 83 -0.48 -13.83 6.47
N ALA A 84 0.27 -14.80 6.98
CA ALA A 84 1.33 -15.41 6.19
C ALA A 84 0.70 -15.90 4.88
N PRO A 85 1.03 -15.32 3.71
CA PRO A 85 0.51 -15.83 2.46
C PRO A 85 0.99 -17.27 2.29
N GLU A 86 0.29 -18.04 1.47
CA GLU A 86 0.83 -19.29 0.94
C GLU A 86 2.26 -19.04 0.44
N ARG A 87 3.23 -19.81 0.96
CA ARG A 87 4.66 -19.47 0.83
C ARG A 87 5.08 -19.23 -0.62
N ALA A 88 4.48 -19.97 -1.55
CA ALA A 88 4.73 -19.83 -2.98
C ALA A 88 4.22 -18.49 -3.56
N GLU A 89 3.05 -18.02 -3.15
CA GLU A 89 2.48 -16.75 -3.63
C GLU A 89 3.23 -15.55 -3.04
N ARG A 90 3.61 -15.63 -1.76
CA ARG A 90 4.51 -14.64 -1.16
C ARG A 90 5.83 -14.57 -1.91
N GLN A 91 6.44 -15.72 -2.21
CA GLN A 91 7.73 -15.74 -2.89
C GLN A 91 7.64 -15.12 -4.28
N ARG A 92 6.61 -15.46 -5.06
CA ARG A 92 6.38 -14.84 -6.38
C ARG A 92 6.21 -13.33 -6.29
N LEU A 93 5.46 -12.85 -5.29
CA LEU A 93 5.28 -11.42 -5.03
C LEU A 93 6.64 -10.77 -4.75
N LEU A 94 7.42 -11.33 -3.82
CA LEU A 94 8.72 -10.79 -3.43
C LEU A 94 9.74 -10.84 -4.58
N ASP A 95 9.76 -11.91 -5.36
CA ASP A 95 10.65 -12.06 -6.51
C ASP A 95 10.34 -11.03 -7.59
N ALA A 96 9.06 -10.84 -7.92
CA ALA A 96 8.62 -9.84 -8.88
C ALA A 96 8.96 -8.42 -8.41
N VAL A 97 8.67 -8.09 -7.15
CA VAL A 97 9.01 -6.77 -6.60
C VAL A 97 10.52 -6.59 -6.48
N THR A 98 11.31 -7.64 -6.27
CA THR A 98 12.78 -7.53 -6.24
C THR A 98 13.35 -7.29 -7.63
N ARG A 99 12.84 -8.01 -8.65
CA ARG A 99 13.36 -7.95 -10.02
C ARG A 99 12.88 -6.72 -10.78
N ASP A 100 11.58 -6.45 -10.70
CA ASP A 100 10.90 -5.45 -11.53
C ASP A 100 10.53 -4.19 -10.71
N GLY A 101 10.63 -4.28 -9.38
CA GLY A 101 10.23 -3.23 -8.44
C GLY A 101 8.73 -3.07 -8.26
N PHE A 102 7.93 -3.94 -8.88
CA PHE A 102 6.50 -4.03 -8.67
C PHE A 102 5.97 -5.44 -8.93
N SER A 103 4.73 -5.68 -8.53
CA SER A 103 3.95 -6.87 -8.85
C SER A 103 2.48 -6.50 -8.97
N ARG A 104 1.73 -7.23 -9.80
CA ARG A 104 0.30 -7.05 -10.08
C ARG A 104 -0.43 -8.39 -9.97
N GLY A 105 -1.74 -8.32 -9.74
CA GLY A 105 -2.60 -9.52 -9.72
C GLY A 105 -2.44 -10.36 -8.45
N TYR A 106 -1.88 -9.79 -7.39
CA TYR A 106 -1.71 -10.51 -6.13
C TYR A 106 -3.06 -10.62 -5.40
N ARG A 107 -3.41 -11.84 -5.00
CA ARG A 107 -4.50 -12.09 -4.06
C ARG A 107 -3.92 -12.39 -2.69
N GLY A 108 -4.51 -11.83 -1.64
CA GLY A 108 -3.99 -11.99 -0.29
C GLY A 108 -5.06 -11.99 0.78
N LEU A 109 -4.89 -12.85 1.79
CA LEU A 109 -5.68 -12.77 3.01
C LEU A 109 -5.11 -11.68 3.93
N ARG A 110 -5.99 -10.85 4.46
CA ARG A 110 -5.70 -9.76 5.38
C ARG A 110 -6.51 -9.90 6.65
N ILE A 111 -5.98 -9.37 7.75
CA ILE A 111 -6.66 -9.32 9.06
C ILE A 111 -6.85 -7.85 9.43
N ALA A 112 -8.10 -7.48 9.71
CA ALA A 112 -8.48 -6.20 10.27
C ALA A 112 -8.25 -6.16 11.79
N LYS A 113 -8.28 -4.96 12.38
CA LYS A 113 -8.07 -4.72 13.82
C LYS A 113 -8.94 -5.58 14.74
N ASP A 114 -10.20 -5.79 14.34
CA ASP A 114 -11.20 -6.59 15.06
C ASP A 114 -11.03 -8.11 14.87
N GLY A 115 -10.02 -8.54 14.10
CA GLY A 115 -9.80 -9.94 13.76
C GLY A 115 -10.57 -10.40 12.52
N ARG A 116 -11.38 -9.55 11.89
CA ARG A 116 -12.09 -9.88 10.64
C ARG A 116 -11.07 -10.19 9.55
N ARG A 117 -11.29 -11.30 8.87
CA ARG A 117 -10.48 -11.75 7.74
C ARG A 117 -11.16 -11.35 6.45
N PHE A 118 -10.36 -10.85 5.52
CA PHE A 118 -10.86 -10.49 4.20
C PHE A 118 -9.81 -10.77 3.13
N TRP A 119 -10.27 -11.20 1.96
CA TRP A 119 -9.45 -11.30 0.77
C TRP A 119 -9.33 -9.93 0.12
N ILE A 120 -8.13 -9.60 -0.35
CA ILE A 120 -7.90 -8.57 -1.38
C ILE A 120 -7.60 -9.28 -2.69
N ASP A 121 -8.13 -8.74 -3.79
CA ASP A 121 -7.96 -9.27 -5.14
C ASP A 121 -7.33 -8.20 -6.05
N GLU A 122 -6.62 -8.64 -7.09
CA GLU A 122 -5.95 -7.76 -8.08
C GLU A 122 -5.03 -6.70 -7.47
N ALA A 123 -4.42 -7.00 -6.32
CA ALA A 123 -3.60 -6.04 -5.62
C ALA A 123 -2.28 -5.81 -6.38
N VAL A 124 -1.81 -4.57 -6.29
CA VAL A 124 -0.53 -4.14 -6.83
C VAL A 124 0.36 -3.75 -5.67
N VAL A 125 1.62 -4.18 -5.71
CA VAL A 125 2.68 -3.76 -4.77
C VAL A 125 3.80 -3.15 -5.58
N TRP A 126 4.33 -2.00 -5.17
CA TRP A 126 5.45 -1.34 -5.84
C TRP A 126 6.42 -0.70 -4.86
N GLN A 127 7.67 -0.54 -5.29
CA GLN A 127 8.70 0.17 -4.55
C GLN A 127 8.50 1.69 -4.66
N LEU A 128 8.72 2.39 -3.54
CA LEU A 128 8.81 3.85 -3.49
C LEU A 128 10.25 4.27 -3.75
N ASP A 129 10.46 5.15 -4.72
CA ASP A 129 11.78 5.53 -5.22
C ASP A 129 12.00 7.02 -5.05
N ARG A 130 13.07 7.37 -4.35
CA ARG A 130 13.54 8.74 -4.16
C ARG A 130 14.99 8.79 -4.58
N ASP A 131 15.31 9.67 -5.53
CA ASP A 131 16.68 9.92 -5.99
C ASP A 131 17.45 8.66 -6.43
N GLY A 132 16.74 7.70 -7.03
CA GLY A 132 17.31 6.44 -7.51
C GLY A 132 17.47 5.35 -6.43
N ALA A 133 17.03 5.60 -5.20
CA ALA A 133 17.02 4.63 -4.11
C ALA A 133 15.59 4.23 -3.72
N THR A 134 15.41 2.95 -3.39
CA THR A 134 14.15 2.47 -2.79
C THR A 134 14.09 2.86 -1.32
N VAL A 135 13.05 3.62 -0.95
CA VAL A 135 12.85 4.15 0.42
C VAL A 135 11.71 3.47 1.17
N GLY A 136 10.98 2.58 0.50
CA GLY A 136 9.84 1.86 1.06
C GLY A 136 9.06 1.13 -0.01
N GLN A 137 7.87 0.66 0.35
CA GLN A 137 6.94 0.04 -0.61
C GLN A 137 5.52 0.51 -0.34
N ALA A 138 4.71 0.47 -1.39
CA ALA A 138 3.29 0.77 -1.32
C ALA A 138 2.47 -0.35 -1.96
N ALA A 139 1.21 -0.41 -1.57
CA ALA A 139 0.24 -1.37 -2.08
C ALA A 139 -1.10 -0.68 -2.35
N THR A 140 -1.78 -1.12 -3.40
CA THR A 140 -3.13 -0.66 -3.76
C THR A 140 -4.00 -1.85 -4.13
N PHE A 141 -5.28 -1.76 -3.79
CA PHE A 141 -6.31 -2.71 -4.19
C PHE A 141 -7.68 -2.03 -4.20
N ALA A 142 -8.51 -2.40 -5.17
CA ALA A 142 -9.88 -1.88 -5.30
C ALA A 142 -10.94 -2.93 -4.97
N GLN A 143 -10.54 -4.20 -4.83
CA GLN A 143 -11.45 -5.32 -4.61
C GLN A 143 -11.09 -6.03 -3.32
N TRP A 144 -12.08 -6.17 -2.44
CA TRP A 144 -11.98 -6.95 -1.22
C TRP A 144 -13.32 -7.59 -0.87
N ARG A 145 -13.26 -8.70 -0.14
CA ARG A 145 -14.43 -9.43 0.33
C ARG A 145 -14.10 -10.16 1.62
N ASP A 146 -15.10 -10.33 2.49
CA ASP A 146 -14.95 -11.15 3.68
C ASP A 146 -14.56 -12.59 3.31
N ALA A 147 -13.73 -13.21 4.16
CA ALA A 147 -13.12 -14.51 3.92
C ALA A 147 -14.00 -15.71 4.26
#